data_AF-A0A0M0G437-F1
#
_entry.id   AF-A0A0M0G437-F1
#
_cell.length_a   1.000
_cell.length_b   1.000
_cell.length_c   1.000
_cell.angle_alpha   90.00
_cell.angle_beta   90.00
_cell.angle_gamma   90.00
#
_symmetry.space_group_name_H-M   'P 1'
#
loop_
_entity.id
_entity.type
_entity.pdbx_description
1 polymer ?
#
loop_
_entity_poly.entity_id
_entity_poly.type
_entity_poly.pdbx_seq_one_letter_code
_entity_poly.pdbx_strand_id
1 'polypeptide(L)'
;MENEKLDKRSLQAVSLTAVLLVASILVFPIGKLVKADLWLPIALFALIDAGFILALFMGMRSQQRFVKLFSILANGVFIIVTSFMIYLLLIANGISEP
;
A
#
# COMPACT_ATOMS: atom_id res chain seq x y z
N MET A 1 -7.97 10.98 -31.78
CA MET A 1 -7.76 10.25 -30.51
C MET A 1 -8.64 10.92 -29.49
N GLU A 2 -9.80 10.32 -29.21
CA GLU A 2 -10.74 10.83 -28.23
C GLU A 2 -10.06 10.81 -26.87
N ASN A 3 -10.01 11.95 -26.19
CA ASN A 3 -9.42 12.06 -24.85
C ASN A 3 -10.36 11.31 -23.90
N GLU A 4 -10.08 10.03 -23.66
CA GLU A 4 -10.87 9.17 -22.78
C GLU A 4 -10.68 9.70 -21.35
N LYS A 5 -11.54 10.66 -20.97
CA LYS A 5 -11.48 11.30 -19.65
C LYS A 5 -11.51 10.21 -18.58
N LEU A 6 -10.48 10.17 -17.74
CA LEU A 6 -10.43 9.30 -16.58
C LEU A 6 -11.69 9.53 -15.72
N ASP A 7 -12.44 8.46 -15.49
CA ASP A 7 -13.58 8.53 -14.58
C ASP A 7 -13.06 8.85 -13.16
N LYS A 8 -13.87 9.58 -12.37
CA LYS A 8 -13.46 10.00 -11.02
C LYS A 8 -13.03 8.84 -10.14
N ARG A 9 -13.66 7.66 -10.26
CA ARG A 9 -13.31 6.46 -9.47
C ARG A 9 -11.98 5.87 -9.90
N SER A 10 -11.69 5.84 -11.19
CA SER A 10 -10.39 5.45 -11.72
C SER A 10 -9.27 6.34 -11.18
N LEU A 11 -9.49 7.65 -11.20
CA LEU A 11 -8.52 8.60 -10.66
C LEU A 11 -8.32 8.40 -9.16
N GLN A 12 -9.41 8.17 -8.41
CA GLN A 12 -9.33 7.88 -6.98
C GLN A 12 -8.53 6.60 -6.69
N ALA A 13 -8.73 5.53 -7.46
CA ALA A 13 -8.00 4.27 -7.27
C ALA A 13 -6.49 4.49 -7.47
N VAL A 14 -6.09 5.14 -8.57
CA VAL A 14 -4.69 5.40 -8.89
C VAL A 14 -4.05 6.35 -7.87
N SER A 15 -4.75 7.43 -7.51
CA SER A 15 -4.26 8.38 -6.50
C SER A 15 -4.10 7.74 -5.14
N LEU A 16 -5.03 6.86 -4.73
CA LEU A 16 -4.93 6.13 -3.48
C LEU A 16 -3.70 5.21 -3.48
N THR A 17 -3.47 4.44 -4.55
CA THR A 17 -2.25 3.63 -4.70
C THR A 17 -0.98 4.49 -4.57
N ALA A 18 -0.94 5.66 -5.20
CA ALA A 18 0.20 6.57 -5.14
C ALA A 18 0.44 7.09 -3.70
N VAL A 19 -0.62 7.52 -3.01
CA VAL A 19 -0.54 7.99 -1.62
C VAL A 19 -0.05 6.88 -0.69
N LEU A 20 -0.57 5.66 -0.85
CA LEU A 20 -0.17 4.51 -0.04
C LEU A 20 1.28 4.08 -0.30
N LEU A 21 1.75 4.19 -1.55
CA LEU A 21 3.16 3.96 -1.88
C LEU A 21 4.08 4.98 -1.19
N VAL A 22 3.69 6.26 -1.19
CA VAL A 22 4.45 7.27 -0.45
C VAL A 22 4.42 6.99 1.05
N ALA A 23 3.25 6.63 1.58
CA ALA A 23 3.10 6.29 2.99
C ALA A 23 3.99 5.10 3.39
N SER A 24 4.09 4.06 2.56
CA SER A 24 4.91 2.87 2.84
C SER A 24 6.40 3.19 2.92
N ILE A 25 6.89 4.10 2.07
CA ILE A 25 8.27 4.59 2.10
C ILE A 25 8.53 5.39 3.40
N LEU A 26 7.53 6.11 3.90
CA LEU A 26 7.66 6.95 5.10
C LEU A 26 7.56 6.19 6.43
N VAL A 27 7.14 4.92 6.44
CA VAL A 27 6.97 4.14 7.68
C VAL A 27 8.24 4.12 8.54
N PHE A 28 9.39 3.79 7.94
CA PHE A 28 10.66 3.71 8.67
C PHE A 28 11.19 5.08 9.14
N PRO A 29 11.25 6.14 8.30
CA PRO A 29 11.58 7.48 8.76
C PRO A 29 10.72 7.94 9.94
N ILE A 30 9.40 7.69 9.89
CA ILE A 30 8.48 8.06 10.97
C ILE A 30 8.81 7.25 12.23
N GLY A 31 8.93 5.93 12.15
CA GLY A 31 9.26 5.09 13.30
C GLY A 31 10.55 5.52 14.00
N LYS A 32 11.57 5.90 13.23
CA LYS A 32 12.82 6.46 13.75
C LYS A 32 12.61 7.82 14.42
N LEU A 33 11.83 8.71 13.80
CA LEU A 33 11.58 10.06 14.32
C LEU A 33 10.89 10.03 15.68
N VAL A 34 9.92 9.14 15.86
CA VAL A 34 9.17 9.01 17.11
C VAL A 34 9.80 8.03 18.11
N LYS A 35 10.96 7.45 17.79
CA LYS A 35 11.63 6.41 18.60
C LYS A 35 10.67 5.27 18.98
N ALA A 36 9.83 4.85 18.04
CA ALA A 36 8.88 3.78 18.28
C ALA A 36 9.55 2.41 18.29
N ASP A 37 8.89 1.46 18.93
CA ASP A 37 9.19 0.05 18.84
C ASP A 37 8.82 -0.52 17.46
N LEU A 38 9.04 -1.82 17.26
CA LEU A 38 8.73 -2.51 16.00
C LEU A 38 7.23 -2.72 15.78
N TRP A 39 6.40 -2.58 16.81
CA TRP A 39 4.94 -2.69 16.68
C TRP A 39 4.35 -1.55 15.85
N LEU A 40 4.87 -0.33 15.98
CA LEU A 40 4.40 0.80 15.16
C LEU A 40 4.57 0.55 13.65
N PRO A 41 5.77 0.25 13.10
CA PRO A 41 5.92 -0.01 11.68
C PRO A 41 5.14 -1.26 11.22
N ILE A 42 5.01 -2.30 12.05
CA ILE A 42 4.14 -3.46 11.77
C ILE A 42 2.69 -3.01 11.55
N ALA A 43 2.14 -2.25 12.49
CA ALA A 43 0.76 -1.77 12.42
C ALA A 43 0.54 -0.83 11.23
N LEU A 44 1.49 0.06 10.94
CA LEU A 44 1.42 0.97 9.80
C LEU A 44 1.45 0.23 8.47
N PHE A 45 2.36 -0.75 8.29
CA PHE A 45 2.36 -1.56 7.08
C PHE A 45 1.07 -2.39 6.93
N ALA A 46 0.53 -2.94 8.02
CA ALA A 46 -0.74 -3.67 7.98
C ALA A 46 -1.92 -2.75 7.57
N LEU A 47 -1.94 -1.51 8.06
CA LEU A 47 -2.92 -0.50 7.66
C LEU A 47 -2.77 -0.12 6.19
N ILE A 48 -1.54 -0.01 5.70
CA ILE A 48 -1.23 0.25 4.29
C ILE A 48 -1.68 -0.91 3.40
N ASP A 49 -1.49 -2.16 3.82
CA ASP A 49 -2.01 -3.35 3.11
C ASP A 49 -3.53 -3.29 2.95
N ALA A 50 -4.25 -2.96 4.03
CA ALA A 50 -5.69 -2.75 3.96
C ALA A 50 -6.06 -1.63 2.95
N GLY A 51 -5.27 -0.56 2.92
CA GLY A 51 -5.39 0.51 1.93
C GLY A 51 -5.19 0.02 0.49
N PHE A 52 -4.16 -0.79 0.22
CA PHE A 52 -3.89 -1.32 -1.12
C PHE A 52 -4.99 -2.28 -1.57
N ILE A 53 -5.57 -3.07 -0.65
CA ILE A 53 -6.75 -3.90 -0.93
C ILE A 53 -7.95 -3.03 -1.34
N LEU A 54 -8.19 -1.92 -0.64
CA LEU A 54 -9.25 -0.97 -1.00
C LEU A 54 -9.00 -0.34 -2.37
N ALA A 55 -7.76 0.11 -2.64
CA ALA A 55 -7.38 0.69 -3.93
C ALA A 55 -7.55 -0.32 -5.07
N LEU A 56 -7.19 -1.59 -4.85
CA LEU A 56 -7.40 -2.69 -5.78
C LEU A 56 -8.89 -2.86 -6.09
N PHE A 57 -9.75 -2.92 -5.06
CA PHE A 57 -11.18 -3.08 -5.23
C PHE A 57 -11.84 -1.92 -6.00
N MET A 58 -11.40 -0.69 -5.73
CA MET A 58 -11.82 0.49 -6.48
C MET A 58 -11.37 0.41 -7.95
N GLY A 59 -10.12 0.02 -8.19
CA GLY A 59 -9.54 -0.11 -9.52
C GLY A 59 -10.19 -1.19 -10.38
N MET A 60 -10.54 -2.34 -9.78
CA MET A 60 -11.25 -3.42 -10.49
C MET A 60 -12.64 -2.99 -10.99
N ARG A 61 -13.28 -2.03 -10.32
CA ARG A 61 -14.59 -1.46 -10.70
C ARG A 61 -14.50 -0.36 -11.77
N SER A 62 -13.30 0.03 -12.19
CA SER A 62 -13.10 1.00 -13.30
C SER A 62 -13.73 0.47 -14.60
N GLN A 63 -14.13 1.35 -15.52
CA GLN A 63 -14.49 0.94 -16.89
C GLN A 63 -13.24 0.84 -17.80
N GLN A 64 -12.14 1.49 -17.41
CA GLN A 64 -10.92 1.54 -18.20
C GLN A 64 -10.06 0.30 -17.98
N ARG A 65 -9.79 -0.45 -19.06
CA ARG A 65 -9.00 -1.69 -19.00
C ARG A 65 -7.60 -1.47 -18.45
N PHE A 66 -6.98 -0.33 -18.81
CA PHE A 66 -5.65 0.03 -18.31
C PHE A 66 -5.64 0.21 -16.79
N VAL A 67 -6.61 0.94 -16.23
CA VAL A 67 -6.70 1.18 -14.80
C VAL A 67 -6.95 -0.11 -14.02
N LYS A 68 -7.78 -1.02 -14.54
CA LYS A 68 -7.96 -2.35 -13.94
C LYS A 68 -6.63 -3.11 -13.87
N LEU A 69 -5.91 -3.20 -14.99
CA LEU A 69 -4.66 -3.94 -15.07
C LEU A 69 -3.59 -3.33 -14.16
N PHE A 70 -3.43 -2.00 -14.20
CA PHE A 70 -2.56 -1.26 -13.30
C PHE A 70 -2.91 -1.57 -11.84
N SER A 71 -4.19 -1.53 -11.47
CA SER A 71 -4.62 -1.73 -10.09
C SER A 71 -4.32 -3.15 -9.61
N ILE A 72 -4.52 -4.17 -10.44
CA ILE A 72 -4.19 -5.56 -10.10
C ILE A 72 -2.69 -5.73 -9.90
N LEU A 73 -1.88 -5.26 -10.86
CA LEU A 73 -0.43 -5.44 -10.83
C LEU A 73 0.21 -4.62 -9.70
N ALA A 74 -0.07 -3.31 -9.65
CA ALA A 74 0.57 -2.42 -8.70
C ALA A 74 0.17 -2.74 -7.25
N ASN A 75 -1.12 -2.75 -6.94
CA ASN A 75 -1.56 -3.01 -5.57
C ASN A 75 -1.23 -4.45 -5.14
N GLY A 76 -1.33 -5.43 -6.05
CA GLY A 76 -0.95 -6.81 -5.76
C GLY A 76 0.53 -6.95 -5.39
N VAL A 77 1.43 -6.37 -6.19
CA VAL A 77 2.86 -6.36 -5.89
C VAL A 77 3.15 -5.62 -4.60
N PHE A 78 2.53 -4.46 -4.38
CA PHE A 78 2.77 -3.69 -3.17
C PHE A 78 2.33 -4.44 -1.93
N ILE A 79 1.15 -5.06 -1.91
CA ILE A 79 0.69 -5.91 -0.80
C ILE A 79 1.71 -7.00 -0.50
N ILE A 80 2.22 -7.71 -1.52
CA ILE A 80 3.23 -8.76 -1.31
C ILE A 80 4.48 -8.18 -0.65
N VAL A 81 4.96 -7.03 -1.12
CA VAL A 81 6.17 -6.38 -0.58
C VAL A 81 5.96 -5.91 0.85
N THR A 82 4.86 -5.24 1.16
CA THR A 82 4.58 -4.73 2.51
C THR A 82 4.23 -5.86 3.48
N SER A 83 3.49 -6.88 3.06
CA SER A 83 3.29 -8.11 3.85
C SER A 83 4.61 -8.84 4.13
N PHE A 84 5.53 -8.90 3.16
CA PHE A 84 6.87 -9.46 3.38
C PHE A 84 7.66 -8.62 4.41
N MET A 85 7.55 -7.29 4.39
CA MET A 85 8.15 -6.43 5.41
C MET A 85 7.55 -6.67 6.79
N ILE A 86 6.22 -6.80 6.90
CA ILE A 86 5.55 -7.15 8.17
C ILE A 86 6.10 -8.47 8.72
N TYR A 87 6.23 -9.49 7.87
CA TYR A 87 6.77 -10.79 8.27
C TYR A 87 8.20 -10.67 8.83
N LEU A 88 9.08 -9.95 8.14
CA LEU A 88 10.45 -9.71 8.62
C LEU A 88 10.47 -8.94 9.95
N LEU A 89 9.60 -7.93 10.10
CA LEU A 89 9.50 -7.16 11.34
C LEU A 89 8.95 -8.00 12.50
N LEU A 90 8.01 -8.91 12.25
CA LEU A 90 7.51 -9.84 13.27
C LEU A 90 8.62 -10.80 13.73
N ILE A 91 9.43 -11.33 12.82
CA ILE A 91 10.62 -12.12 13.17
C ILE A 91 11.57 -11.25 14.01
N ALA A 92 11.88 -10.04 13.54
CA ALA A 92 12.77 -9.12 14.24
C ALA A 92 12.25 -8.80 15.66
N ASN A 93 10.94 -8.62 15.80
CA ASN A 93 10.31 -8.37 17.09
C ASN A 93 10.45 -9.58 18.03
N GLY A 94 10.14 -10.78 17.52
CA GLY A 94 10.22 -12.02 18.30
C GLY A 94 11.65 -12.43 18.72
N ILE A 95 12.69 -11.97 18.02
CA ILE A 95 14.09 -12.15 18.47
C ILE A 95 14.60 -11.00 19.35
N SER A 96 13.93 -9.84 19.34
CA SER A 96 14.32 -8.66 20.11
C SER A 96 13.70 -8.60 21.50
N GLU A 97 12.57 -9.29 21.71
CA GLU A 97 11.98 -9.50 23.02
C GLU A 97 12.73 -10.65 23.75
N PRO A 98 13.28 -10.42 24.96
CA PRO A 98 14.04 -11.41 25.73
C PRO A 98 13.17 -12.47 26.43
#